data_AF-T1F737-F1
#
_entry.id   AF-T1F737-F1
#
_cell.length_a   1.000
_cell.length_b   1.000
_cell.length_c   1.000
_cell.angle_alpha   90.00
_cell.angle_beta   90.00
_cell.angle_gamma   90.00
#
_symmetry.space_group_name_H-M   'P 1'
#
loop_
_entity.id
_entity.type
_entity.pdbx_description
1 polymer ?
#
loop_
_entity_poly.entity_id
_entity_poly.type
_entity_poly.pdbx_seq_one_letter_code
_entity_poly.pdbx_strand_id
1 'polypeptide(L)'
;MAPPLNWENLMKINVDSIGDDDSTDLYNSLIEFDPKSETDPDKLTKLFRVTQAVLIVKGVEVEEMVNHLKEQASEDGKKTAQRNQELEDLKFELQSLRKKNKELEVDVHLFSPIFSTLHRQ
;
A
#
# COMPACT_ATOMS: atom_id res chain seq x y z
N MET A 1 -20.43 23.63 12.36
CA MET A 1 -21.15 24.28 11.25
C MET A 1 -20.12 24.52 10.16
N ALA A 2 -20.26 23.84 9.03
CA ALA A 2 -19.47 24.12 7.84
C ALA A 2 -19.63 25.58 7.41
N PRO A 3 -18.56 26.26 6.97
CA PRO A 3 -18.68 27.61 6.44
C PRO A 3 -19.57 27.59 5.17
N PRO A 4 -20.43 28.60 4.98
CA PRO A 4 -21.29 28.68 3.81
C PRO A 4 -20.45 28.78 2.52
N LEU A 5 -20.95 28.20 1.43
CA LEU A 5 -20.31 28.21 0.12
C LEU A 5 -20.04 29.66 -0.33
N ASN A 6 -18.78 29.96 -0.65
CA ASN A 6 -18.40 31.29 -1.15
C ASN A 6 -18.75 31.41 -2.64
N TRP A 7 -19.98 31.85 -2.92
CA TRP A 7 -20.49 32.05 -4.26
C TRP A 7 -19.69 33.04 -5.10
N GLU A 8 -19.18 34.11 -4.49
CA GLU A 8 -18.40 35.11 -5.22
C GLU A 8 -17.12 34.48 -5.80
N ASN A 9 -16.43 33.69 -4.98
CA ASN A 9 -15.25 32.96 -5.43
C ASN A 9 -15.64 31.89 -6.45
N LEU A 10 -16.69 31.11 -6.18
CA LEU A 10 -17.12 30.03 -7.07
C LEU A 10 -17.51 30.52 -8.48
N MET A 11 -18.14 31.70 -8.57
CA MET A 11 -18.49 32.30 -9.85
C MET A 11 -17.27 32.78 -10.65
N LYS A 12 -16.19 33.20 -9.96
CA LYS A 12 -14.93 33.66 -10.58
C LYS A 12 -14.03 32.52 -11.06
N ILE A 13 -14.23 31.30 -10.57
CA ILE A 13 -13.40 30.14 -10.96
C ILE A 13 -13.49 29.90 -12.46
N ASN A 14 -12.34 29.74 -13.11
CA ASN A 14 -12.31 29.18 -14.45
C ASN A 14 -12.24 27.64 -14.34
N VAL A 15 -13.26 26.95 -14.86
CA VAL A 15 -13.37 25.49 -14.73
C VAL A 15 -12.30 24.75 -15.51
N ASP A 16 -11.79 25.36 -16.58
CA ASP A 16 -10.76 24.78 -17.43
C ASP A 16 -9.35 24.90 -16.81
N SER A 17 -9.22 25.59 -15.68
CA SER A 17 -7.94 25.80 -14.99
C SER A 17 -7.93 25.28 -13.56
N ILE A 18 -8.89 24.43 -13.18
CA ILE A 18 -8.89 23.79 -11.85
C ILE A 18 -7.78 22.74 -11.84
N GLY A 19 -6.72 23.00 -11.06
CA GLY A 19 -5.65 22.04 -10.78
C GLY A 19 -5.90 21.25 -9.49
N ASP A 20 -4.96 20.38 -9.14
CA ASP A 20 -5.08 19.43 -8.04
C ASP A 20 -5.28 20.11 -6.67
N ASP A 21 -4.50 21.16 -6.37
CA ASP A 21 -4.59 21.93 -5.13
C ASP A 21 -5.96 22.62 -4.99
N ASP A 22 -6.39 23.34 -6.03
CA ASP A 22 -7.68 24.02 -6.08
C ASP A 22 -8.85 23.01 -5.99
N SER A 23 -8.69 21.84 -6.61
CA SER A 23 -9.73 20.80 -6.60
C SER A 23 -10.02 20.30 -5.19
N THR A 24 -9.03 20.27 -4.30
CA THR A 24 -9.18 19.76 -2.94
C THR A 24 -9.99 20.71 -2.08
N ASP A 25 -9.66 22.01 -2.13
CA ASP A 25 -10.38 23.04 -1.38
C ASP A 25 -11.82 23.19 -1.87
N LEU A 26 -12.01 23.10 -3.20
CA LEU A 26 -13.34 23.12 -3.81
C LEU A 26 -14.13 21.88 -3.45
N TYR A 27 -13.52 20.69 -3.49
CA TYR A 27 -14.17 19.45 -3.12
C TYR A 27 -14.76 19.55 -1.72
N ASN A 28 -13.95 19.93 -0.72
CA ASN A 28 -14.39 20.08 0.66
C ASN A 28 -15.57 21.05 0.81
N SER A 29 -15.53 22.16 0.09
CA SER A 29 -16.62 23.16 0.09
C SER A 29 -17.91 22.63 -0.56
N LEU A 30 -17.79 21.74 -1.56
CA LEU A 30 -18.92 21.18 -2.31
C LEU A 30 -19.62 20.04 -1.57
N ILE A 31 -18.90 19.20 -0.82
CA ILE A 31 -19.50 18.06 -0.07
C ILE A 31 -20.42 18.54 1.05
N GLU A 32 -20.11 19.69 1.64
CA GLU A 32 -20.84 20.24 2.78
C GLU A 32 -22.02 21.14 2.36
N PHE A 33 -22.17 21.42 1.06
CA PHE A 33 -23.20 22.30 0.53
C PHE A 33 -24.57 21.63 0.44
N ASP A 34 -25.62 22.28 0.98
CA ASP A 34 -27.02 21.86 0.79
C ASP A 34 -27.66 22.59 -0.42
N PRO A 35 -27.90 21.88 -1.55
CA PRO A 35 -28.43 22.48 -2.76
C PRO A 35 -29.88 22.93 -2.65
N LYS A 36 -30.63 22.52 -1.63
CA LYS A 36 -32.04 22.91 -1.46
C LYS A 36 -32.23 24.40 -1.16
N SER A 37 -31.15 25.07 -0.77
CA SER A 37 -31.16 26.48 -0.37
C SER A 37 -30.96 27.47 -1.52
N GLU A 38 -30.54 27.01 -2.70
CA GLU A 38 -30.24 27.86 -3.86
C GLU A 38 -31.21 27.61 -5.02
N THR A 39 -31.74 28.68 -5.60
CA THR A 39 -32.75 28.64 -6.67
C THR A 39 -32.32 29.38 -7.92
N ASP A 40 -31.21 30.12 -7.87
CA ASP A 40 -30.64 30.83 -9.00
C ASP A 40 -30.07 29.85 -10.05
N PRO A 41 -30.65 29.79 -11.27
CA PRO A 41 -30.21 28.86 -12.31
C PRO A 41 -28.76 29.03 -12.74
N ASP A 42 -28.25 30.27 -12.73
CA ASP A 42 -26.87 30.54 -13.18
C ASP A 42 -25.86 30.01 -12.17
N LYS A 43 -26.15 30.20 -10.88
CA LYS A 43 -25.34 29.64 -9.79
C LYS A 43 -25.39 28.12 -9.76
N LEU A 44 -26.57 27.51 -9.96
CA LEU A 44 -26.71 26.06 -10.02
C LEU A 44 -25.96 25.47 -11.21
N THR A 45 -26.00 26.14 -12.36
CA THR A 45 -25.23 25.74 -13.55
C THR A 45 -23.74 25.84 -13.29
N LYS A 46 -23.28 26.93 -12.66
CA LYS A 46 -21.88 27.10 -12.29
C LYS A 46 -21.43 26.03 -11.30
N LEU A 47 -22.21 25.79 -10.25
CA LEU A 47 -21.97 24.77 -9.25
C LEU A 47 -21.80 23.41 -9.92
N PHE A 48 -22.71 23.02 -10.81
CA PHE A 48 -22.64 21.77 -11.54
C PHE A 48 -21.33 21.64 -12.34
N ARG A 49 -20.93 22.69 -13.08
CA ARG A 49 -19.69 22.68 -13.87
C ARG A 49 -18.44 22.58 -13.00
N VAL A 50 -18.38 23.32 -11.89
CA VAL A 50 -17.26 23.26 -10.95
C VAL A 50 -17.19 21.86 -10.32
N THR A 51 -18.32 21.31 -9.90
CA THR A 51 -18.38 19.94 -9.36
C THR A 51 -17.91 18.91 -10.38
N GLN A 52 -18.31 19.02 -11.66
CA GLN A 52 -17.82 18.12 -12.70
C GLN A 52 -16.30 18.19 -12.87
N ALA A 53 -15.74 19.40 -12.93
CA ALA A 53 -14.29 19.59 -13.06
C ALA A 53 -13.53 19.01 -11.87
N VAL A 54 -13.99 19.28 -10.64
CA VAL A 54 -13.41 18.71 -9.41
C VAL A 54 -13.48 17.18 -9.42
N LEU A 55 -14.62 16.60 -9.83
CA LEU A 55 -14.77 15.15 -9.90
C LEU A 55 -13.88 14.50 -10.96
N ILE A 56 -13.59 15.19 -12.07
CA ILE A 56 -12.64 14.70 -13.08
C ILE A 56 -11.24 14.61 -12.48
N VAL A 57 -10.77 15.67 -11.83
CA VAL A 57 -9.45 15.71 -11.17
C VAL A 57 -9.36 14.62 -10.10
N LYS A 58 -10.35 14.55 -9.20
CA LYS A 58 -10.39 13.49 -8.17
C LYS A 58 -10.52 12.08 -8.74
N GLY A 59 -11.16 11.92 -9.89
CA GLY A 59 -11.22 10.65 -10.60
C GLY A 59 -9.84 10.16 -11.05
N VAL A 60 -9.02 11.07 -11.59
CA VAL A 60 -7.62 10.78 -11.96
C VAL A 60 -6.79 10.41 -10.73
N GLU A 61 -6.88 11.18 -9.64
CA GLU A 61 -6.17 10.88 -8.38
C GLU A 61 -6.52 9.47 -7.86
N VAL A 62 -7.81 9.09 -7.90
CA VAL A 62 -8.26 7.77 -7.46
C VAL A 62 -7.72 6.67 -8.36
N GLU A 63 -7.70 6.88 -9.68
CA GLU A 63 -7.14 5.92 -10.63
C GLU A 63 -5.64 5.69 -10.40
N GLU A 64 -4.88 6.77 -10.17
CA GLU A 64 -3.46 6.71 -9.84
C GLU A 64 -3.22 5.94 -8.53
N MET A 65 -3.99 6.24 -7.47
CA MET A 65 -3.90 5.52 -6.20
C MET A 65 -4.22 4.02 -6.36
N VAL A 66 -5.26 3.68 -7.13
CA VAL A 66 -5.61 2.28 -7.41
C VAL A 66 -4.50 1.56 -8.15
N ASN A 67 -3.87 2.22 -9.12
CA ASN A 67 -2.74 1.65 -9.86
C ASN A 67 -1.53 1.43 -8.96
N HIS A 68 -1.21 2.41 -8.10
CA HIS A 68 -0.12 2.28 -7.14
C HIS A 68 -0.34 1.12 -6.15
N LEU A 69 -1.56 0.97 -5.63
CA LEU A 69 -1.91 -0.16 -4.75
C LEU A 69 -1.78 -1.51 -5.44
N LYS A 70 -2.14 -1.61 -6.72
CA LYS A 70 -1.97 -2.84 -7.51
C LYS A 70 -0.50 -3.19 -7.71
N GLU A 71 0.33 -2.20 -8.01
CA GLU A 71 1.78 -2.39 -8.15
C GLU A 71 2.40 -2.86 -6.84
N GLN A 72 2.07 -2.19 -5.73
CA GLN A 72 2.56 -2.57 -4.41
C GLN A 72 2.13 -3.99 -4.02
N ALA A 73 0.87 -4.35 -4.24
CA ALA A 73 0.38 -5.70 -3.98
C ALA A 73 1.10 -6.76 -4.83
N SER A 74 1.43 -6.44 -6.08
CA SER A 74 2.21 -7.32 -6.96
C SER A 74 3.64 -7.52 -6.44
N GLU A 75 4.31 -6.43 -6.03
CA GLU A 75 5.65 -6.51 -5.45
C GLU A 75 5.68 -7.28 -4.15
N ASP A 76 4.72 -7.05 -3.26
CA ASP A 76 4.62 -7.73 -1.97
C ASP A 76 4.36 -9.23 -2.18
N GLY A 77 3.54 -9.59 -3.18
CA GLY A 77 3.37 -10.97 -3.61
C GLY A 77 4.67 -11.63 -4.04
N LYS A 78 5.47 -10.95 -4.88
CA LYS A 78 6.78 -11.44 -5.33
C LYS A 78 7.77 -11.59 -4.18
N LYS A 79 7.90 -10.57 -3.32
CA LYS A 79 8.80 -10.59 -2.15
C LYS A 79 8.40 -11.69 -1.17
N THR A 80 7.12 -11.90 -0.95
CA THR A 80 6.62 -12.98 -0.08
C THR A 80 6.93 -14.36 -0.66
N ALA A 81 6.72 -14.55 -1.96
CA ALA A 81 7.06 -15.80 -2.63
C ALA A 81 8.58 -16.10 -2.55
N GLN A 82 9.43 -15.09 -2.78
CA GLN A 82 10.88 -15.22 -2.64
C GLN A 82 11.29 -15.58 -1.22
N ARG A 83 10.79 -14.86 -0.20
CA ARG A 83 11.07 -15.16 1.21
C ARG A 83 10.63 -16.57 1.60
N ASN A 84 9.47 -17.01 1.13
CA ASN A 84 8.99 -18.36 1.41
C ASN A 84 9.90 -19.43 0.77
N GLN A 85 10.38 -19.19 -0.45
CA GLN A 85 11.34 -20.08 -1.10
C GLN A 85 12.66 -20.15 -0.29
N GLU A 86 13.23 -19.01 0.08
CA GLU A 86 14.44 -18.94 0.91
C GLU A 86 14.27 -19.66 2.25
N LEU A 87 13.11 -19.52 2.89
CA LEU A 87 12.80 -20.22 4.14
C LEU A 87 12.73 -21.74 3.96
N GLU A 88 12.17 -22.22 2.85
CA GLU A 88 12.15 -23.66 2.56
C GLU A 88 13.55 -24.20 2.27
N ASP A 89 14.37 -23.47 1.50
CA ASP A 89 15.75 -23.85 1.22
C ASP A 89 16.57 -23.92 2.52
N LEU A 90 16.44 -22.91 3.39
CA LEU A 90 17.10 -22.88 4.71
C LEU A 90 16.62 -24.02 5.62
N LYS A 91 15.32 -24.35 5.62
CA LYS A 91 14.80 -25.51 6.37
C LYS A 91 15.44 -26.81 5.89
N PHE A 92 15.57 -26.98 4.58
CA PHE A 92 16.17 -28.18 4.00
C PHE A 92 17.66 -28.30 4.38
N GLU A 93 18.40 -27.19 4.29
CA GLU A 93 19.81 -27.15 4.70
C GLU A 93 19.97 -27.46 6.18
N LEU A 94 19.15 -26.86 7.04
CA LEU A 94 19.20 -27.06 8.49
C LEU A 94 18.87 -28.52 8.87
N GLN A 95 17.92 -29.17 8.18
CA GLN A 95 17.64 -30.59 8.36
C GLN A 95 18.83 -31.47 7.93
N SER A 96 19.46 -31.17 6.79
CA SER A 96 20.64 -31.87 6.30
C SER A 96 21.81 -31.77 7.28
N LEU A 97 22.10 -30.57 7.78
CA LEU A 97 23.14 -30.34 8.77
C LEU A 97 22.85 -31.05 10.10
N ARG A 98 21.58 -31.03 10.57
CA ARG A 98 21.18 -31.78 11.77
C ARG A 98 21.39 -33.28 11.60
N LYS A 99 21.11 -33.84 10.42
CA LYS A 99 21.35 -35.26 10.15
C LYS A 99 22.85 -35.58 10.18
N LYS A 100 23.67 -34.78 9.49
CA LYS A 100 25.14 -34.94 9.51
C LYS A 100 25.73 -34.83 10.92
N ASN A 101 25.28 -33.85 11.71
CA ASN A 101 25.75 -33.73 13.11
C ASN A 101 25.39 -34.96 13.94
N LYS A 102 24.18 -35.51 13.80
CA LYS A 102 23.80 -36.75 14.49
C LYS A 102 24.67 -37.93 14.07
N GLU A 103 24.96 -38.08 12.78
CA GLU A 103 25.84 -39.13 12.25
C GLU A 103 27.26 -38.99 12.84
N LEU A 104 27.79 -37.77 12.90
CA LEU A 104 29.11 -37.49 13.48
C LEU A 104 29.15 -37.70 15.01
N GLU A 105 28.10 -37.35 15.76
CA GLU A 105 28.01 -37.63 17.20
C GLU A 105 28.02 -39.14 17.49
N VAL A 106 27.35 -39.93 16.66
CA VAL A 106 27.37 -41.40 16.76
C VAL A 106 28.78 -41.93 16.50
N ASP A 107 29.47 -41.44 15.48
CA ASP A 107 30.84 -41.85 15.17
C ASP A 107 31.80 -41.51 16.33
N VAL A 108 31.74 -40.30 16.87
CA VAL A 108 32.59 -39.90 18.02
C VAL A 108 32.33 -40.79 19.25
N HIS A 109 31.08 -41.17 19.52
CA HIS A 109 30.76 -42.10 20.60
C HIS A 109 31.24 -43.54 20.35
N LEU A 110 31.33 -43.98 19.09
CA LEU A 110 31.90 -45.28 18.74
C LEU A 110 33.44 -45.30 18.86
N PHE A 111 34.11 -44.18 18.60
CA PHE A 111 35.58 -44.07 18.72
C PHE A 111 36.08 -43.75 20.15
N SER A 112 35.25 -43.16 21.01
CA SER A 112 35.62 -42.80 22.39
C SER A 112 36.07 -43.98 23.29
N PRO A 113 35.43 -45.16 23.26
CA PRO A 113 35.90 -46.34 23.97
C PRO A 113 37.25 -46.87 23.43
N ILE A 114 37.49 -46.75 22.13
CA ILE A 114 38.72 -47.25 21.49
C ILE A 114 39.92 -46.40 21.90
N PHE A 115 39.78 -45.07 21.92
CA PHE A 115 40.85 -44.15 22.33
C PHE A 115 41.17 -44.22 23.83
N SER A 116 40.17 -44.41 24.69
CA SER A 116 40.40 -44.58 26.14
C SER A 116 41.10 -45.90 26.48
N THR A 117 41.03 -46.90 25.61
CA THR A 117 41.72 -48.18 25.78
C THR A 117 43.17 -48.13 25.23
N LEU A 118 43.44 -47.30 24.22
CA LEU A 118 44.77 -47.19 23.60
C LEU A 118 45.78 -46.35 24.41
N HIS A 119 45.33 -45.55 25.40
CA HIS A 119 46.19 -44.75 26.28
C HIS A 119 46.51 -45.43 27.63
N ARG A 120 46.21 -46.72 27.77
CA ARG A 120 46.45 -47.52 28.99
C ARG A 120 47.57 -48.56 28.87
N GLN A 121 48.46 -48.43 27.88
CA GLN A 121 49.71 -49.20 27.80
C GLN A 121 50.92 -48.32 28.10
#